data_AF-A0A8C5KL20-F1
#
_entry.id   AF-A0A8C5KL20-F1
#
_cell.length_a   1.000
_cell.length_b   1.000
_cell.length_c   1.000
_cell.angle_alpha   90.00
_cell.angle_beta   90.00
_cell.angle_gamma   90.00
#
_symmetry.space_group_name_H-M   'P 1'
#
loop_
_entity.id
_entity.type
_entity.pdbx_description
1 polymer ?
#
loop_
_entity_poly.entity_id
_entity_poly.type
_entity_poly.pdbx_seq_one_letter_code
_entity_poly.pdbx_strand_id
1 'polypeptide(L)'
;MAPGHGHGHSKLELPDYKQWKIERTPLETVQERLATRGLRDPWGCNEAWRYMGGLKWGFAAFVVALGAEYMLESQNDDKKHH
;
A
#
# COMPACT_ATOMS: atom_id res chain seq x y z
N MET A 1 -6.62 46.66 1.81
CA MET A 1 -6.10 45.46 2.50
C MET A 1 -6.35 44.25 1.61
N ALA A 2 -5.32 43.57 1.13
CA ALA A 2 -5.46 42.35 0.33
C ALA A 2 -5.36 41.12 1.25
N PRO A 3 -6.27 40.12 1.19
CA PRO A 3 -6.14 38.90 1.96
C PRO A 3 -5.06 37.99 1.36
N GLY A 4 -4.00 37.71 2.12
CA GLY A 4 -2.95 36.77 1.75
C GLY A 4 -3.45 35.32 1.80
N HIS A 5 -3.22 34.58 0.72
CA HIS A 5 -3.59 33.17 0.55
C HIS A 5 -2.52 32.29 1.24
N GLY A 6 -2.79 31.83 2.47
CA GLY A 6 -1.92 30.93 3.21
C GLY A 6 -2.14 29.46 2.81
N HIS A 7 -1.43 28.96 1.80
CA HIS A 7 -1.31 27.52 1.54
C HIS A 7 -0.29 26.90 2.50
N GLY A 8 -0.72 26.60 3.73
CA GLY A 8 0.07 25.85 4.71
C GLY A 8 0.08 24.35 4.41
N HIS A 9 0.67 23.93 3.29
CA HIS A 9 1.11 22.53 3.19
C HIS A 9 2.38 22.39 4.02
N SER A 10 2.30 21.63 5.11
CA SER A 10 3.47 21.17 5.84
C SER A 10 4.52 20.67 4.85
N LYS A 11 5.77 21.10 5.05
CA LYS A 11 6.90 20.68 4.21
C LYS A 11 6.91 19.15 4.19
N LEU A 12 6.64 18.57 3.02
CA LEU A 12 6.67 17.12 2.83
C LEU A 12 8.09 16.64 3.17
N GLU A 13 8.24 15.96 4.30
CA GLU A 13 9.48 15.26 4.61
C GLU A 13 9.54 14.03 3.72
N LEU A 14 10.48 14.05 2.77
CA LEU A 14 10.76 12.87 1.96
C LEU A 14 11.31 11.80 2.91
N PRO A 15 10.75 10.58 2.89
CA PRO A 15 11.23 9.52 3.75
C PRO A 15 12.62 9.07 3.31
N ASP A 16 13.41 8.53 4.24
CA ASP A 16 14.81 8.18 4.01
C ASP A 16 14.94 7.19 2.83
N TYR A 17 15.75 7.56 1.84
CA TYR A 17 15.98 6.78 0.62
C TYR A 17 16.52 5.37 0.92
N LYS A 18 17.20 5.18 2.05
CA LYS A 18 17.77 3.89 2.48
C LYS A 18 16.72 2.84 2.85
N GLN A 19 15.47 3.25 3.06
CA GLN A 19 14.39 2.31 3.35
C GLN A 19 14.01 1.45 2.13
N TRP A 20 14.28 1.92 0.92
CA TRP A 20 13.94 1.23 -0.33
C TRP A 20 15.02 0.22 -0.69
N LYS A 21 14.79 -1.03 -0.29
CA LYS A 21 15.66 -2.16 -0.62
C LYS A 21 14.99 -3.07 -1.62
N ILE A 22 15.79 -3.65 -2.51
CA ILE A 22 15.35 -4.62 -3.52
C ILE A 22 15.10 -6.00 -2.88
N GLU A 23 15.71 -6.27 -1.73
CA GLU A 23 15.54 -7.51 -0.97
C GLU A 23 14.06 -7.83 -0.70
N ARG A 24 13.65 -9.07 -1.00
CA ARG A 24 12.27 -9.57 -0.86
C ARG A 24 11.24 -8.97 -1.82
N THR A 25 11.69 -8.30 -2.88
CA THR A 25 10.83 -7.85 -3.99
C THR A 25 11.09 -8.71 -5.24
N PRO A 26 10.14 -8.83 -6.19
CA PRO A 26 10.37 -9.56 -7.44
C PRO A 26 11.53 -9.01 -8.29
N LEU A 27 11.99 -7.78 -8.02
CA LEU A 27 13.17 -7.17 -8.62
C LEU A 27 14.47 -7.88 -8.22
N GLU A 28 14.51 -8.60 -7.10
CA GLU A 28 15.65 -9.42 -6.69
C GLU A 28 15.92 -10.53 -7.71
N THR A 29 14.85 -11.19 -8.18
CA THR A 29 14.92 -12.24 -9.20
C THR A 29 15.33 -11.68 -10.56
N VAL A 30 14.95 -10.44 -10.88
CA VAL A 30 15.39 -9.75 -12.10
C VAL A 30 16.90 -9.48 -12.03
N GLN A 31 17.38 -8.94 -10.90
CA GLN A 31 18.79 -8.66 -10.69
C GLN A 31 19.62 -9.97 -10.73
N GLU A 32 19.15 -11.07 -10.16
CA GLU A 32 19.80 -12.37 -10.23
C GLU A 32 19.96 -12.86 -11.68
N ARG A 33 18.90 -12.75 -12.49
CA ARG A 33 18.93 -13.12 -13.91
C ARG A 33 19.87 -12.23 -14.74
N LEU A 34 19.96 -10.95 -14.39
CA LEU A 34 20.90 -10.03 -15.02
C LEU A 34 22.34 -10.35 -14.60
N ALA A 35 22.57 -10.69 -13.33
CA ALA A 35 23.88 -11.06 -12.80
C ALA A 35 24.42 -12.32 -13.48
N THR A 36 23.57 -13.30 -13.80
CA THR A 36 23.94 -14.48 -14.62
C THR A 36 24.47 -14.10 -16.01
N ARG A 37 24.07 -12.93 -16.52
CA ARG A 37 24.54 -12.37 -17.80
C ARG A 37 25.69 -11.37 -17.62
N GLY A 38 26.19 -11.19 -16.40
CA GLY A 38 27.20 -10.20 -16.06
C GLY A 38 26.69 -8.76 -16.09
N LEU A 39 25.37 -8.55 -16.07
CA LEU A 39 24.73 -7.23 -16.12
C LEU A 39 24.11 -6.87 -14.76
N ARG A 40 24.08 -5.59 -14.43
CA ARG A 40 23.48 -5.08 -13.19
C ARG A 40 22.60 -3.90 -13.52
N ASP A 41 21.35 -3.95 -13.08
CA ASP A 41 20.43 -2.82 -13.23
C ASP A 41 20.69 -1.77 -12.13
N PRO A 42 20.97 -0.50 -12.50
CA PRO A 42 21.20 0.57 -11.54
C PRO A 42 19.91 1.19 -10.98
N TRP A 43 18.74 0.92 -11.58
CA TRP A 43 17.47 1.54 -11.22
C TRP A 43 16.57 0.68 -10.32
N GLY A 44 16.97 -0.55 -9.98
CA GLY A 44 16.14 -1.48 -9.20
C GLY A 44 15.65 -0.95 -7.85
N CYS A 45 16.43 -0.12 -7.14
CA CYS A 45 15.96 0.52 -5.90
C CYS A 45 14.87 1.58 -6.14
N ASN A 46 14.90 2.26 -7.29
CA ASN A 46 13.89 3.23 -7.68
C ASN A 46 12.55 2.57 -8.04
N GLU A 47 12.51 1.28 -8.35
CA GLU A 47 11.27 0.56 -8.64
C GLU A 47 10.74 -0.22 -7.42
N ALA A 48 11.59 -0.43 -6.41
CA ALA A 48 11.25 -1.22 -5.21
C ALA A 48 10.03 -0.68 -4.45
N TRP A 49 9.84 0.64 -4.40
CA TRP A 49 8.70 1.26 -3.71
C TRP A 49 7.34 0.81 -4.27
N ARG A 50 7.27 0.40 -5.55
CA ARG A 50 6.03 -0.07 -6.18
C ARG A 50 5.53 -1.40 -5.62
N TYR A 51 6.43 -2.19 -5.04
CA TYR A 51 6.16 -3.52 -4.53
C TYR A 51 6.11 -3.57 -2.99
N MET A 52 6.37 -2.43 -2.32
CA MET A 52 6.33 -2.32 -0.87
C MET A 52 4.99 -1.73 -0.41
N GLY A 53 4.05 -2.61 -0.04
CA GLY A 53 2.80 -2.25 0.66
C GLY A 53 1.53 -2.82 0.03
N GLY A 54 0.54 -3.20 0.87
CA GLY A 54 -0.83 -3.41 0.36
C GLY A 54 -1.76 -4.41 1.07
N LEU A 55 -1.28 -5.30 1.95
CA LEU A 55 -2.15 -6.42 2.38
C LEU A 55 -2.92 -6.21 3.68
N LYS A 56 -2.38 -5.47 4.66
CA LYS A 56 -2.90 -5.44 6.04
C LYS A 56 -4.25 -4.72 6.18
N TRP A 57 -4.38 -3.55 5.55
CA TRP A 57 -5.61 -2.75 5.63
C TRP A 57 -6.75 -3.31 4.76
N GLY A 58 -6.42 -3.95 3.64
CA GLY A 58 -7.41 -4.65 2.81
C GLY A 58 -8.08 -5.81 3.56
N PHE A 59 -7.31 -6.59 4.33
CA PHE A 59 -7.86 -7.68 5.12
C PHE A 59 -8.72 -7.19 6.29
N ALA A 60 -8.31 -6.11 6.98
CA ALA A 60 -9.13 -5.50 8.03
C ALA A 60 -10.48 -5.01 7.48
N ALA A 61 -10.48 -4.33 6.34
CA ALA A 61 -11.71 -3.88 5.68
C ALA A 61 -12.59 -5.06 5.24
N PHE A 62 -12.00 -6.16 4.75
CA PHE A 62 -12.71 -7.38 4.36
C PHE A 62 -13.46 -8.03 5.53
N VAL A 63 -12.81 -8.16 6.70
CA VAL A 63 -13.45 -8.75 7.90
C VAL A 63 -14.59 -7.85 8.42
N VAL A 64 -14.40 -6.53 8.43
CA VAL A 64 -15.46 -5.59 8.83
C VAL A 64 -16.66 -5.68 7.89
N ALA A 65 -16.44 -5.78 6.58
CA ALA A 65 -17.51 -5.94 5.59
C ALA A 65 -18.30 -7.24 5.83
N LEU A 66 -17.62 -8.38 6.05
CA LEU A 66 -18.30 -9.63 6.38
C LEU A 66 -19.13 -9.55 7.67
N GLY A 67 -18.61 -8.88 8.71
CA GLY A 67 -19.33 -8.67 9.97
C GLY A 67 -20.58 -7.79 9.80
N ALA A 68 -20.49 -6.74 8.98
CA ALA A 68 -21.61 -5.85 8.69
C ALA A 68 -22.73 -6.57 7.92
N GLU A 69 -22.39 -7.33 6.87
CA GLU A 69 -23.35 -8.15 6.12
C GLU A 69 -24.04 -9.18 7.01
N TYR A 70 -23.28 -9.90 7.86
CA TYR A 70 -23.84 -10.88 8.78
C TYR A 70 -24.85 -10.27 9.77
N MET A 71 -24.52 -9.10 10.33
CA MET A 71 -25.41 -8.39 11.27
C MET A 71 -26.66 -7.84 10.57
N LEU A 72 -26.52 -7.36 9.33
CA LEU A 72 -27.63 -6.82 8.56
C LEU A 72 -28.59 -7.91 8.10
N GLU A 73 -28.08 -9.08 7.69
CA GLU A 73 -28.89 -10.26 7.37
C GLU A 73 -29.64 -10.77 8.61
N SER A 74 -28.96 -10.89 9.75
CA SER A 74 -29.60 -11.28 11.02
C SER A 74 -30.77 -10.37 11.38
N GLN A 75 -30.63 -9.06 11.19
CA GLN A 75 -31.72 -8.11 11.47
C GLN A 75 -32.88 -8.18 10.47
N ASN A 76 -32.67 -8.69 9.25
CA ASN A 76 -33.73 -8.88 8.27
C ASN A 76 -34.54 -10.15 8.55
N ASP A 77 -33.90 -11.20 9.06
CA ASP A 77 -34.59 -12.41 9.46
C ASP A 77 -35.43 -12.18 10.73
N ASP A 78 -34.90 -11.45 11.72
CA ASP A 78 -35.67 -11.07 12.93
C ASP A 78 -36.94 -10.26 12.60
N LYS A 79 -36.90 -9.41 11.57
CA LYS A 79 -38.06 -8.62 11.11
C LYS A 79 -39.10 -9.42 10.33
N LYS A 80 -38.74 -10.57 9.75
CA LYS A 80 -39.67 -11.44 8.99
C LYS A 80 -40.47 -12.38 9.89
N HIS A 81 -40.07 -12.54 11.15
CA HIS A 81 -40.71 -13.42 12.13
C HIS A 81 -41.78 -12.73 13.00
N HIS A 82 -42.18 -11.50 12.68
CA HIS A 82 -43.25 -10.74 13.36
C HIS A 82 -44.45 -10.49 12.46
#